data_AF-A0A7X6XHS4-F1
#
_entry.id   AF-A0A7X6XHS4-F1
#
_cell.length_a   1.000
_cell.length_b   1.000
_cell.length_c   1.000
_cell.angle_alpha   90.00
_cell.angle_beta   90.00
_cell.angle_gamma   90.00
#
_symmetry.space_group_name_H-M   'P 1'
#
loop_
_entity.id
_entity.type
_entity.pdbx_description
1 polymer ?
#
loop_
_entity_poly.entity_id
_entity_poly.type
_entity_poly.pdbx_seq_one_letter_code
_entity_poly.pdbx_strand_id
1 'polypeptide(L)'
;MNSTQIKDFIQKTNQLIEKKELKSAFDSIGSIAEELHNWKITDKLNELKNNYKYMLHYLIEGSDDPEQEKIYNKLIRDTFKLTIDTAETAMISESSELFFEKIRVSSVRSPLSLEEFSEEIKKKEDTRSLLSLFEEGEEKKNRTKSNEQEHERIVSEMFYSIFSAPRANIDDIKAYSNFLFDDNIHVDDKSMFISALMLNIMQRFDVKKILFLLECCSHENMHVSMRAIISLTPILQQYHSRWHLYPELNSRLSLLSDESYFRRRLLIAIIQFIQSRETEKITKKLTEEILPEMMKLSPIIGKKIKMDEWMGETGMDDKNPEWQKILDDAGITDKLEEFSNLQLQGADVFHSTFSNLKSYPFFNEMSNWFLPFSL
;
A
#
# COMPACT_ATOMS: atom_id res chain seq x y z
N MET A 1 3.82 -19.35 18.72
CA MET A 1 3.29 -19.71 17.38
C MET A 1 4.11 -19.03 16.28
N ASN A 2 4.52 -19.75 15.23
CA ASN A 2 5.28 -19.10 14.13
C ASN A 2 4.37 -18.23 13.22
N SER A 3 4.92 -17.18 12.59
CA SER A 3 4.23 -16.25 11.68
C SER A 3 3.43 -16.97 10.59
N THR A 4 3.97 -18.04 10.00
CA THR A 4 3.26 -18.84 8.97
C THR A 4 1.97 -19.45 9.51
N GLN A 5 2.00 -20.01 10.73
CA GLN A 5 0.82 -20.62 11.34
C GLN A 5 -0.29 -19.58 11.60
N ILE A 6 0.09 -18.35 11.96
CA ILE A 6 -0.85 -17.26 12.19
C ILE A 6 -1.46 -16.79 10.86
N LYS A 7 -0.67 -16.72 9.78
CA LYS A 7 -1.19 -16.40 8.44
C LYS A 7 -2.18 -17.46 7.94
N ASP A 8 -1.86 -18.74 8.13
CA ASP A 8 -2.76 -19.84 7.80
C ASP A 8 -4.05 -19.80 8.63
N PHE A 9 -3.94 -19.46 9.92
CA PHE A 9 -5.09 -19.23 10.80
C PHE A 9 -6.00 -18.12 10.28
N ILE A 10 -5.44 -16.96 9.89
CA ILE A 10 -6.22 -15.84 9.34
C ILE A 10 -6.93 -16.29 8.06
N GLN A 11 -6.21 -16.92 7.13
CA GLN A 11 -6.77 -17.34 5.84
C GLN A 11 -7.91 -18.36 6.03
N LYS A 12 -7.67 -19.40 6.84
CA LYS A 12 -8.67 -20.44 7.13
C LYS A 12 -9.90 -19.85 7.82
N THR A 13 -9.71 -19.02 8.84
CA THR A 13 -10.83 -18.43 9.60
C THR A 13 -11.63 -17.48 8.72
N ASN A 14 -10.99 -16.66 7.90
CA ASN A 14 -11.68 -15.80 6.95
C ASN A 14 -12.54 -16.59 5.96
N GLN A 15 -12.02 -17.69 5.41
CA GLN A 15 -12.80 -18.56 4.51
C GLN A 15 -14.03 -19.16 5.20
N LEU A 16 -13.93 -19.54 6.47
CA LEU A 16 -15.08 -20.04 7.24
C LEU A 16 -16.14 -18.96 7.43
N ILE A 17 -15.72 -17.73 7.73
CA ILE A 17 -16.62 -16.58 7.87
C ILE A 17 -17.33 -16.28 6.54
N GLU A 18 -16.60 -16.28 5.43
CA GLU A 18 -17.15 -16.06 4.08
C GLU A 18 -18.15 -17.14 3.66
N LYS A 19 -17.92 -18.40 4.07
CA LYS A 19 -18.86 -19.52 3.88
C LYS A 19 -20.04 -19.51 4.85
N LYS A 20 -20.15 -18.51 5.72
CA LYS A 20 -21.17 -18.39 6.78
C LYS A 20 -21.10 -19.49 7.84
N GLU A 21 -19.96 -20.17 7.96
CA GLU A 21 -19.71 -21.22 8.95
C GLU A 21 -19.20 -20.62 10.28
N LEU A 22 -20.01 -19.74 10.89
CA LEU A 22 -19.58 -18.94 12.06
C LEU A 22 -19.19 -19.80 13.26
N LYS A 23 -19.84 -20.94 13.49
CA LYS A 23 -19.47 -21.86 14.57
C LYS A 23 -18.02 -22.35 14.40
N SER A 24 -17.68 -22.85 13.21
CA SER A 24 -16.32 -23.30 12.88
C SER A 24 -15.31 -22.17 13.00
N ALA A 25 -15.67 -20.95 12.59
CA ALA A 25 -14.82 -19.77 12.76
C ALA A 25 -14.57 -19.46 14.24
N PHE A 26 -15.61 -19.50 15.07
CA PHE A 26 -15.49 -19.28 16.52
C PHE A 26 -14.63 -20.35 17.20
N ASP A 27 -14.75 -21.61 16.80
CA ASP A 27 -13.92 -22.69 17.34
C ASP A 27 -12.45 -22.48 16.95
N SER A 28 -12.18 -22.04 15.71
CA SER A 28 -10.82 -21.69 15.24
C SER A 28 -10.23 -20.50 16.00
N ILE A 29 -11.03 -19.47 16.31
CA ILE A 29 -10.57 -18.33 17.14
C ILE A 29 -10.31 -18.80 18.58
N GLY A 30 -11.19 -19.64 19.11
CA GLY A 30 -11.10 -20.19 20.46
C GLY A 30 -9.82 -20.97 20.71
N SER A 31 -9.42 -21.83 19.77
CA SER A 31 -8.19 -22.62 19.92
C SER A 31 -6.95 -21.74 20.07
N ILE A 32 -6.87 -20.64 19.32
CA ILE A 32 -5.74 -19.69 19.43
C ILE A 32 -5.86 -18.86 20.70
N ALA A 33 -7.07 -18.41 21.07
CA ALA A 33 -7.30 -17.63 22.28
C ALA A 33 -6.90 -18.38 23.56
N GLU A 34 -7.16 -19.69 23.60
CA GLU A 34 -6.76 -20.58 24.70
C GLU A 34 -5.24 -20.71 24.79
N GLU A 35 -4.54 -20.90 23.67
CA GLU A 35 -3.07 -20.96 23.62
C GLU A 35 -2.42 -19.65 24.07
N LEU A 36 -3.02 -18.50 23.72
CA LEU A 36 -2.55 -17.17 24.13
C LEU A 36 -2.89 -16.82 25.58
N HIS A 37 -3.73 -17.61 26.26
CA HIS A 37 -4.28 -17.30 27.59
C HIS A 37 -4.88 -15.88 27.71
N ASN A 38 -5.44 -15.34 26.63
CA ASN A 38 -5.94 -13.97 26.60
C ASN A 38 -7.44 -13.89 26.91
N TRP A 39 -7.75 -13.60 28.18
CA TRP A 39 -9.13 -13.49 28.68
C TRP A 39 -10.00 -12.48 27.90
N LYS A 40 -9.43 -11.37 27.43
CA LYS A 40 -10.20 -10.35 26.68
C LYS A 40 -10.72 -10.88 25.35
N ILE A 41 -9.94 -11.74 24.68
CA ILE A 41 -10.33 -12.38 23.44
C ILE A 41 -11.40 -13.43 23.73
N THR A 42 -11.20 -14.25 24.77
CA THR A 42 -12.15 -15.29 25.18
C THR A 42 -13.51 -14.71 25.56
N ASP A 43 -13.55 -13.60 26.30
CA ASP A 43 -14.79 -12.93 26.69
C ASP A 43 -15.56 -12.40 25.48
N LYS A 44 -14.86 -11.70 24.57
CA LYS A 44 -15.47 -11.24 23.30
C LYS A 44 -15.96 -12.40 22.45
N LEU A 45 -15.21 -13.49 22.38
CA LEU A 45 -15.64 -14.69 21.66
C LEU A 45 -16.93 -15.28 22.24
N ASN A 46 -17.04 -15.33 23.57
CA ASN A 46 -18.24 -15.81 24.26
C ASN A 46 -19.44 -14.89 24.01
N GLU A 47 -19.23 -13.57 24.01
CA GLU A 47 -20.25 -12.59 23.63
C GLU A 47 -20.77 -12.86 22.21
N LEU A 48 -19.87 -13.02 21.22
CA LEU A 48 -20.26 -13.33 19.83
C LEU A 48 -20.98 -14.68 19.72
N LYS A 49 -20.52 -15.71 20.43
CA LYS A 49 -21.19 -17.02 20.49
C LYS A 49 -22.61 -16.91 21.06
N ASN A 50 -22.80 -16.10 22.10
CA ASN A 50 -24.12 -15.87 22.69
C ASN A 50 -25.03 -15.09 21.75
N ASN A 51 -24.54 -14.00 21.15
CA ASN A 51 -25.28 -13.22 20.16
C ASN A 51 -25.73 -14.10 18.97
N TYR A 52 -24.84 -14.99 18.49
CA TYR A 52 -25.18 -15.95 17.44
C TYR A 52 -26.27 -16.94 17.87
N LYS A 53 -26.21 -17.48 19.09
CA LYS A 53 -27.24 -18.37 19.63
C LYS A 53 -28.61 -17.68 19.73
N TYR A 54 -28.64 -16.45 20.25
CA TYR A 54 -29.87 -15.67 20.33
C TYR A 54 -30.47 -15.42 18.96
N MET A 55 -29.64 -15.04 17.98
CA MET A 55 -30.09 -14.84 16.60
C MET A 55 -30.69 -16.12 15.99
N LEU A 56 -30.06 -17.28 16.20
CA LEU A 56 -30.61 -18.57 15.73
C LEU A 56 -31.96 -18.90 16.39
N HIS A 57 -32.12 -18.57 17.68
CA HIS A 57 -33.40 -18.74 18.38
C HIS A 57 -34.51 -17.90 17.74
N TYR A 58 -34.25 -16.60 17.51
CA TYR A 58 -35.21 -15.69 16.89
C TYR A 58 -35.58 -16.09 15.45
N LEU A 59 -34.61 -16.61 14.68
CA LEU A 59 -34.87 -17.16 13.33
C LEU A 59 -35.83 -18.36 13.36
N ILE A 60 -35.72 -19.22 14.38
CA ILE A 60 -36.60 -20.39 14.54
C ILE A 60 -38.00 -19.97 14.99
N GLU A 61 -38.12 -18.90 15.79
CA GLU A 61 -39.40 -18.37 16.27
C GLU A 61 -40.22 -17.63 15.20
N GLY A 62 -39.68 -17.43 14.00
CA GLY A 62 -40.43 -17.00 12.82
C GLY A 62 -40.82 -15.52 12.79
N SER A 63 -40.15 -14.66 13.57
CA SER A 63 -40.30 -13.21 13.43
C SER A 63 -39.58 -12.75 12.16
N ASP A 64 -40.31 -12.22 11.18
CA ASP A 64 -39.76 -11.66 9.93
C ASP A 64 -39.31 -10.21 10.20
N ASP A 65 -38.20 -10.04 10.93
CA ASP A 65 -37.67 -8.73 11.33
C ASP A 65 -36.54 -8.28 10.37
N PRO A 66 -36.72 -7.18 9.61
CA PRO A 66 -35.70 -6.62 8.72
C PRO A 66 -34.37 -6.26 9.41
N GLU A 67 -34.36 -6.06 10.73
CA GLU A 67 -33.12 -5.77 11.48
C GLU A 67 -32.23 -7.02 11.65
N GLN A 68 -32.74 -8.22 11.39
CA GLN A 68 -31.97 -9.47 11.50
C GLN A 68 -30.74 -9.48 10.60
N GLU A 69 -30.88 -9.01 9.36
CA GLU A 69 -29.77 -8.97 8.42
C GLU A 69 -28.67 -8.02 8.92
N LYS A 70 -29.05 -6.88 9.51
CA LYS A 70 -28.10 -5.92 10.09
C LYS A 70 -27.37 -6.52 11.30
N ILE A 71 -28.08 -7.23 12.18
CA ILE A 71 -27.49 -7.92 13.33
C ILE A 71 -26.52 -9.01 12.86
N TYR A 72 -26.91 -9.79 11.85
CA TYR A 72 -26.06 -10.84 11.30
C TYR A 72 -24.81 -10.26 10.62
N ASN A 73 -24.95 -9.21 9.82
CA ASN A 73 -23.82 -8.53 9.20
C ASN A 73 -22.88 -7.93 10.26
N LYS A 74 -23.42 -7.37 11.35
CA LYS A 74 -22.62 -6.90 12.48
C LYS A 74 -21.83 -8.05 13.13
N LEU A 75 -22.47 -9.19 13.36
CA LEU A 75 -21.81 -10.38 13.92
C LEU A 75 -20.66 -10.85 13.01
N ILE A 76 -20.85 -10.86 11.69
CA ILE A 76 -19.79 -11.19 10.72
C ILE A 76 -18.63 -10.18 10.82
N ARG A 77 -18.94 -8.87 10.80
CA ARG A 77 -17.93 -7.80 10.94
C ARG A 77 -17.12 -7.96 12.23
N ASP A 78 -17.78 -8.20 13.36
CA ASP A 78 -17.15 -8.37 14.66
C ASP A 78 -16.32 -9.66 14.74
N THR A 79 -16.74 -10.72 14.06
CA THR A 79 -15.97 -11.97 13.96
C THR A 79 -14.67 -11.75 13.18
N PHE A 80 -14.72 -11.08 12.01
CA PHE A 80 -13.52 -10.71 11.27
C PHE A 80 -12.57 -9.86 12.10
N LYS A 81 -13.12 -8.89 12.85
CA LYS A 81 -12.34 -8.03 13.73
C LYS A 81 -11.65 -8.84 14.82
N LEU A 82 -12.36 -9.76 15.47
CA LEU A 82 -11.81 -10.62 16.51
C LEU A 82 -10.72 -11.55 15.97
N THR A 83 -10.89 -12.13 14.77
CA THR A 83 -9.84 -12.94 14.11
C THR A 83 -8.53 -12.17 13.99
N ILE A 84 -8.59 -10.93 13.51
CA ILE A 84 -7.41 -10.08 13.35
C ILE A 84 -6.84 -9.68 14.72
N ASP A 85 -7.67 -9.30 15.70
CA ASP A 85 -7.21 -8.96 17.06
C ASP A 85 -6.46 -10.13 17.72
N THR A 86 -6.95 -11.36 17.53
CA THR A 86 -6.30 -12.58 18.01
C THR A 86 -4.97 -12.83 17.33
N ALA A 87 -4.92 -12.72 15.99
CA ALA A 87 -3.70 -12.88 15.24
C ALA A 87 -2.64 -11.83 15.61
N GLU A 88 -3.03 -10.56 15.75
CA GLU A 88 -2.14 -9.49 16.15
C GLU A 88 -1.58 -9.71 17.55
N THR A 89 -2.42 -10.13 18.50
CA THR A 89 -1.97 -10.47 19.86
C THR A 89 -0.88 -11.55 19.83
N ALA A 90 -1.07 -12.59 19.01
CA ALA A 90 -0.07 -13.66 18.84
C ALA A 90 1.24 -13.17 18.19
N MET A 91 1.13 -12.27 17.20
CA MET A 91 2.29 -11.77 16.45
C MET A 91 3.10 -10.72 17.21
N ILE A 92 2.48 -9.90 18.06
CA ILE A 92 3.18 -8.82 18.77
C ILE A 92 4.31 -9.38 19.65
N SER A 93 4.14 -10.55 20.27
CA SER A 93 5.16 -11.14 21.14
C SER A 93 6.32 -11.79 20.38
N GLU A 94 6.06 -12.39 19.21
CA GLU A 94 7.00 -13.31 18.57
C GLU A 94 7.49 -12.88 17.18
N SER A 95 6.78 -11.98 16.49
CA SER A 95 7.07 -11.66 15.08
C SER A 95 8.17 -10.62 14.91
N SER A 96 9.08 -10.91 13.97
CA SER A 96 10.10 -9.98 13.47
C SER A 96 9.62 -9.12 12.31
N GLU A 97 8.35 -9.21 11.91
CA GLU A 97 7.82 -8.35 10.85
C GLU A 97 7.75 -6.89 11.32
N LEU A 98 8.12 -5.96 10.43
CA LEU A 98 8.32 -4.55 10.75
C LEU A 98 7.10 -3.91 11.43
N PHE A 99 5.88 -4.29 11.01
CA PHE A 99 4.65 -3.78 11.61
C PHE A 99 4.58 -4.05 13.12
N PHE A 100 4.85 -5.30 13.54
CA PHE A 100 4.80 -5.69 14.94
C PHE A 100 5.99 -5.15 15.74
N GLU A 101 7.15 -5.01 15.10
CA GLU A 101 8.28 -4.30 15.69
C GLU A 101 7.92 -2.85 16.03
N LYS A 102 7.35 -2.11 15.07
CA LYS A 102 6.96 -0.71 15.30
C LYS A 102 5.87 -0.57 16.36
N ILE A 103 4.91 -1.51 16.44
CA ILE A 103 3.93 -1.57 17.54
C ILE A 103 4.61 -1.75 18.90
N ARG A 104 5.63 -2.63 19.01
CA ARG A 104 6.37 -2.81 20.27
C ARG A 104 7.17 -1.56 20.64
N VAL A 105 7.77 -0.89 19.66
CA VAL A 105 8.52 0.34 19.92
C VAL A 105 7.58 1.47 20.37
N SER A 106 6.43 1.62 19.71
CA SER A 106 5.47 2.67 20.03
C SER A 106 4.82 2.48 21.41
N SER A 107 4.62 1.24 21.86
CA SER A 107 4.09 0.96 23.20
C SER A 107 5.05 1.35 24.34
N VAL A 108 6.36 1.42 24.06
CA VAL A 108 7.37 1.84 25.03
C VAL A 108 7.65 3.34 24.96
N ARG A 109 7.75 3.89 23.74
CA ARG A 109 8.24 5.26 23.54
C ARG A 109 7.15 6.33 23.46
N SER A 110 5.87 5.96 23.37
CA SER A 110 4.74 6.87 23.13
C SER A 110 5.03 7.85 21.97
N PRO A 111 4.73 7.47 20.72
CA PRO A 111 5.02 8.33 19.58
C PRO A 111 4.28 9.65 19.69
N LEU A 112 4.82 10.68 19.03
CA LEU A 112 4.13 11.95 18.86
C LEU A 112 2.77 11.73 18.19
N SER A 113 1.80 12.56 18.57
CA SER A 113 0.53 12.72 17.88
C SER A 113 0.73 13.31 16.48
N LEU A 114 -0.27 13.15 15.60
CA LEU A 114 -0.18 13.70 14.25
C LEU A 114 -0.16 15.24 14.28
N GLU A 115 -0.83 15.85 15.26
CA GLU A 115 -0.79 17.29 15.50
C GLU A 115 0.63 17.76 15.85
N GLU A 116 1.32 17.06 16.76
CA GLU A 116 2.72 17.36 17.09
C GLU A 116 3.65 17.19 15.88
N PHE A 117 3.45 16.15 15.07
CA PHE A 117 4.18 16.00 13.81
C PHE A 117 3.89 17.16 12.84
N SER A 118 2.64 17.59 12.73
CA SER A 118 2.24 18.75 11.90
C SER A 118 2.95 20.02 12.33
N GLU A 119 3.03 20.27 13.64
CA GLU A 119 3.74 21.43 14.19
C GLU A 119 5.25 21.37 13.90
N GLU A 120 5.89 20.22 14.11
CA GLU A 120 7.32 20.06 13.83
C GLU A 120 7.64 20.20 12.34
N ILE A 121 6.81 19.63 11.46
CA ILE A 121 6.94 19.79 9.99
C ILE A 121 6.87 21.27 9.60
N LYS A 122 5.87 22.00 10.10
CA LYS A 122 5.73 23.44 9.82
C LYS A 122 6.94 24.24 10.29
N LYS A 123 7.49 23.93 11.47
CA LYS A 123 8.72 24.58 11.97
C LYS A 123 9.89 24.37 11.03
N LYS A 124 10.03 23.19 10.40
CA LYS A 124 11.08 22.92 9.41
C LYS A 124 10.85 23.66 8.11
N GLU A 125 9.60 23.82 7.70
CA GLU A 125 9.24 24.63 6.53
C GLU A 125 9.52 26.12 6.74
N ASP A 126 9.17 26.65 7.90
CA ASP A 126 9.49 28.03 8.30
C ASP A 126 11.01 28.23 8.34
N THR A 127 11.75 27.28 8.93
CA THR A 127 13.21 27.32 8.96
C THR A 127 13.81 27.28 7.55
N ARG A 128 13.28 26.44 6.66
CA ARG A 128 13.69 26.39 5.24
C ARG A 128 13.46 27.73 4.55
N SER A 129 12.31 28.34 4.77
CA SER A 129 11.96 29.67 4.25
C SER A 129 12.93 30.74 4.75
N LEU A 130 13.26 30.73 6.05
CA LEU A 130 14.26 31.65 6.62
C LEU A 130 15.66 31.43 6.05
N LEU A 131 16.10 30.17 5.92
CA LEU A 131 17.40 29.83 5.35
C LEU A 131 17.54 30.24 3.89
N SER A 132 16.44 30.26 3.13
CA SER A 132 16.44 30.71 1.73
C SER A 132 16.94 32.16 1.57
N LEU A 133 16.71 33.02 2.58
CA LEU A 133 17.08 34.43 2.63
C LEU A 133 18.55 34.69 3.00
N PHE A 134 19.29 33.67 3.47
CA PHE A 134 20.71 33.82 3.81
C PHE A 134 21.57 33.99 2.56
N GLU A 135 22.70 34.67 2.70
CA GLU A 135 23.72 34.77 1.66
C GLU A 135 24.29 33.38 1.30
N GLU A 136 24.66 33.20 0.05
CA GLU A 136 25.26 31.94 -0.40
C GLU A 136 26.63 31.74 0.25
N GLY A 137 26.80 30.59 0.91
CA GLY A 137 28.03 30.23 1.60
C GLY A 137 27.95 28.83 2.18
N GLU A 138 29.08 28.32 2.71
CA GLU A 138 29.12 27.00 3.35
C GLU A 138 28.17 26.91 4.56
N GLU A 139 27.99 28.00 5.30
CA GLU A 139 27.10 28.03 6.45
C GLU A 139 25.64 27.80 6.05
N LYS A 140 25.16 28.49 5.00
CA LYS A 140 23.81 28.25 4.43
C LYS A 140 23.66 26.80 3.99
N LYS A 141 24.62 26.28 3.22
CA LYS A 141 24.60 24.88 2.74
C LYS A 141 24.51 23.87 3.88
N ASN A 142 25.32 24.04 4.93
CA ASN A 142 25.33 23.14 6.08
C ASN A 142 24.02 23.19 6.87
N ARG A 143 23.47 24.40 7.10
CA ARG A 143 22.20 24.58 7.81
C ARG A 143 21.02 24.04 7.01
N THR A 144 20.96 24.29 5.70
CA THR A 144 19.93 23.75 4.80
C THR A 144 19.94 22.22 4.83
N LYS A 145 21.12 21.61 4.64
CA LYS A 145 21.27 20.16 4.70
C LYS A 145 20.82 19.60 6.06
N SER A 146 21.20 20.24 7.16
CA SER A 146 20.79 19.81 8.49
C SER A 146 19.27 19.92 8.70
N ASN A 147 18.63 20.96 8.15
CA ASN A 147 17.18 21.13 8.23
C ASN A 147 16.45 20.07 7.40
N GLU A 148 16.93 19.77 6.20
CA GLU A 148 16.39 18.72 5.32
C GLU A 148 16.50 17.32 5.95
N GLN A 149 17.65 16.99 6.53
CA GLN A 149 17.85 15.70 7.22
C GLN A 149 16.90 15.54 8.42
N GLU A 150 16.68 16.62 9.16
CA GLU A 150 15.77 16.59 10.30
C GLU A 150 14.30 16.53 9.86
N HIS A 151 13.93 17.22 8.77
CA HIS A 151 12.61 17.09 8.15
C HIS A 151 12.35 15.66 7.70
N GLU A 152 13.29 15.05 6.98
CA GLU A 152 13.20 13.66 6.53
C GLU A 152 13.04 12.69 7.72
N ARG A 153 13.78 12.91 8.82
CA ARG A 153 13.64 12.13 10.05
C ARG A 153 12.24 12.24 10.64
N ILE A 154 11.70 13.46 10.77
CA ILE A 154 10.36 13.72 11.31
C ILE A 154 9.28 13.04 10.45
N VAL A 155 9.37 13.17 9.12
CA VAL A 155 8.43 12.55 8.18
C VAL A 155 8.51 11.02 8.23
N SER A 156 9.71 10.45 8.37
CA SER A 156 9.91 9.01 8.53
C SER A 156 9.32 8.49 9.85
N GLU A 157 9.48 9.24 10.94
CA GLU A 157 8.86 8.93 12.24
C GLU A 157 7.33 9.01 12.18
N MET A 158 6.78 10.04 11.53
CA MET A 158 5.35 10.15 11.27
C MET A 158 4.85 8.95 10.45
N PHE A 159 5.56 8.59 9.38
CA PHE A 159 5.21 7.44 8.54
C PHE A 159 5.08 6.16 9.37
N TYR A 160 6.08 5.85 10.21
CA TYR A 160 6.03 4.64 11.04
C TYR A 160 4.99 4.72 12.17
N SER A 161 4.72 5.92 12.71
CA SER A 161 3.65 6.15 13.68
C SER A 161 2.28 5.81 13.06
N ILE A 162 2.00 6.33 11.86
CA ILE A 162 0.75 6.06 11.14
C ILE A 162 0.67 4.61 10.66
N PHE A 163 1.77 4.05 10.14
CA PHE A 163 1.85 2.67 9.70
C PHE A 163 1.48 1.69 10.82
N SER A 164 1.92 1.93 12.06
CA SER A 164 1.65 1.06 13.22
C SER A 164 0.45 1.51 14.09
N ALA A 165 -0.28 2.54 13.67
CA ALA A 165 -1.35 3.14 14.45
C ALA A 165 -2.51 2.15 14.75
N PRO A 166 -3.15 2.26 15.93
CA PRO A 166 -4.36 1.51 16.28
C PRO A 166 -5.53 1.81 15.32
N ARG A 167 -6.64 1.07 15.44
CA ARG A 167 -7.87 1.43 14.70
C ARG A 167 -8.31 2.84 15.09
N ALA A 168 -8.72 3.62 14.11
CA ALA A 168 -9.05 5.03 14.29
C ALA A 168 -10.31 5.21 15.14
N ASN A 169 -10.23 6.15 16.07
CA ASN A 169 -11.39 6.77 16.69
C ASN A 169 -11.83 8.00 15.86
N ILE A 170 -12.80 8.78 16.35
CA ILE A 170 -13.31 9.96 15.62
C ILE A 170 -12.29 11.10 15.62
N ASP A 171 -11.55 11.26 16.71
CA ASP A 171 -10.56 12.32 16.88
C ASP A 171 -9.32 12.05 16.01
N ASP A 172 -8.92 10.79 15.84
CA ASP A 172 -7.88 10.41 14.89
C ASP A 172 -8.26 10.82 13.46
N ILE A 173 -9.52 10.62 13.05
CA ILE A 173 -9.97 11.04 11.70
C ILE A 173 -9.98 12.56 11.56
N LYS A 174 -10.33 13.30 12.62
CA LYS A 174 -10.21 14.77 12.62
C LYS A 174 -8.76 15.20 12.48
N ALA A 175 -7.85 14.57 13.22
CA ALA A 175 -6.41 14.82 13.12
C ALA A 175 -5.91 14.60 11.68
N TYR A 176 -6.34 13.49 11.06
CA TYR A 176 -5.98 13.14 9.68
C TYR A 176 -6.50 14.18 8.68
N SER A 177 -7.75 14.62 8.85
CA SER A 177 -8.35 15.67 8.04
C SER A 177 -7.62 17.00 8.20
N ASN A 178 -7.35 17.43 9.43
CA ASN A 178 -6.60 18.65 9.73
C ASN A 178 -5.22 18.61 9.07
N PHE A 179 -4.48 17.50 9.18
CA PHE A 179 -3.17 17.35 8.55
C PHE A 179 -3.24 17.41 7.01
N LEU A 180 -4.21 16.71 6.41
CA LEU A 180 -4.31 16.61 4.95
C LEU A 180 -4.75 17.93 4.29
N PHE A 181 -5.68 18.64 4.92
CA PHE A 181 -6.23 19.89 4.37
C PHE A 181 -5.52 21.15 4.88
N ASP A 182 -4.42 21.01 5.62
CA ASP A 182 -3.57 22.15 5.98
C ASP A 182 -2.70 22.58 4.80
N ASP A 183 -2.90 23.80 4.31
CA ASP A 183 -2.14 24.36 3.18
C ASP A 183 -0.66 24.60 3.51
N ASN A 184 -0.27 24.65 4.78
CA ASN A 184 1.11 24.83 5.20
C ASN A 184 1.91 23.51 5.22
N ILE A 185 1.25 22.37 5.02
CA ILE A 185 1.91 21.06 4.91
C ILE A 185 2.19 20.76 3.44
N HIS A 186 3.44 20.40 3.14
CA HIS A 186 3.84 20.12 1.77
C HIS A 186 3.14 18.88 1.21
N VAL A 187 2.93 18.88 -0.12
CA VAL A 187 2.27 17.79 -0.85
C VAL A 187 3.00 16.45 -0.68
N ASP A 188 4.32 16.50 -0.52
CA ASP A 188 5.14 15.30 -0.34
C ASP A 188 4.91 14.66 1.02
N ASP A 189 4.80 15.46 2.08
CA ASP A 189 4.51 14.97 3.43
C ASP A 189 3.10 14.38 3.50
N LYS A 190 2.13 15.01 2.82
CA LYS A 190 0.77 14.46 2.62
C LYS A 190 0.80 13.12 1.89
N SER A 191 1.67 12.99 0.88
CA SER A 191 1.83 11.75 0.12
C SER A 191 2.42 10.62 0.96
N MET A 192 3.37 10.95 1.83
CA MET A 192 3.96 10.02 2.80
C MET A 192 2.92 9.54 3.82
N PHE A 193 2.11 10.46 4.34
CA PHE A 193 1.00 10.15 5.22
C PHE A 193 -0.02 9.19 4.58
N ILE A 194 -0.48 9.48 3.35
CA ILE A 194 -1.43 8.60 2.63
C ILE A 194 -0.83 7.20 2.42
N SER A 195 0.46 7.13 2.09
CA SER A 195 1.16 5.87 1.87
C SER A 195 1.27 5.03 3.15
N ALA A 196 1.59 5.66 4.28
CA ALA A 196 1.57 5.00 5.58
C ALA A 196 0.17 4.51 5.96
N LEU A 197 -0.86 5.32 5.69
CA LEU A 197 -2.25 4.97 5.95
C LEU A 197 -2.70 3.77 5.12
N MET A 198 -2.31 3.70 3.84
CA MET A 198 -2.55 2.56 2.97
C MET A 198 -1.98 1.27 3.57
N LEU A 199 -0.69 1.28 3.93
CA LEU A 199 -0.03 0.12 4.51
C LEU A 199 -0.68 -0.31 5.83
N ASN A 200 -1.08 0.66 6.67
CA ASN A 200 -1.82 0.38 7.89
C ASN A 200 -3.14 -0.33 7.61
N ILE A 201 -3.93 0.17 6.64
CA ILE A 201 -5.21 -0.44 6.24
C ILE A 201 -5.00 -1.85 5.70
N MET A 202 -3.96 -2.07 4.88
CA MET A 202 -3.62 -3.39 4.33
C MET A 202 -3.23 -4.40 5.42
N GLN A 203 -2.62 -3.95 6.51
CA GLN A 203 -2.32 -4.82 7.63
C GLN A 203 -3.56 -5.03 8.53
N ARG A 204 -4.33 -3.96 8.76
CA ARG A 204 -5.46 -3.93 9.67
C ARG A 204 -6.63 -3.18 9.05
N PHE A 205 -7.62 -3.93 8.59
CA PHE A 205 -8.86 -3.36 8.05
C PHE A 205 -9.52 -2.38 9.04
N ASP A 206 -9.80 -1.17 8.55
CA ASP A 206 -10.43 -0.10 9.31
C ASP A 206 -11.34 0.73 8.39
N VAL A 207 -12.66 0.61 8.63
CA VAL A 207 -13.69 1.29 7.82
C VAL A 207 -13.54 2.82 7.85
N LYS A 208 -13.14 3.41 8.99
CA LYS A 208 -13.05 4.87 9.10
C LYS A 208 -11.87 5.41 8.31
N LYS A 209 -10.74 4.70 8.35
CA LYS A 209 -9.54 5.06 7.56
C LYS A 209 -9.79 4.91 6.07
N ILE A 210 -10.55 3.90 5.65
CA ILE A 210 -10.94 3.73 4.23
C ILE A 210 -11.89 4.85 3.81
N LEU A 211 -12.89 5.21 4.63
CA LEU A 211 -13.79 6.35 4.34
C LEU A 211 -13.01 7.66 4.18
N PHE A 212 -12.05 7.91 5.08
CA PHE A 212 -11.15 9.05 4.98
C PHE A 212 -10.28 8.98 3.71
N LEU A 213 -9.70 7.83 3.37
CA LEU A 213 -8.93 7.66 2.12
C LEU A 213 -9.77 7.92 0.87
N LEU A 214 -11.06 7.53 0.88
CA LEU A 214 -12.00 7.85 -0.19
C LEU A 214 -12.24 9.36 -0.30
N GLU A 215 -12.29 10.09 0.81
CA GLU A 215 -12.33 11.56 0.80
C GLU A 215 -11.06 12.17 0.20
N CYS A 216 -9.88 11.62 0.51
CA CYS A 216 -8.61 12.05 -0.08
C CYS A 216 -8.60 11.94 -1.62
N CYS A 217 -9.38 11.02 -2.20
CA CYS A 217 -9.45 10.85 -3.65
C CYS A 217 -10.05 12.06 -4.37
N SER A 218 -10.84 12.88 -3.67
CA SER A 218 -11.42 14.13 -4.18
C SER A 218 -10.61 15.37 -3.80
N HIS A 219 -9.41 15.21 -3.24
CA HIS A 219 -8.57 16.34 -2.84
C HIS A 219 -8.17 17.21 -4.06
N GLU A 220 -8.18 18.53 -3.87
CA GLU A 220 -7.93 19.51 -4.95
C GLU A 220 -6.55 19.35 -5.59
N ASN A 221 -5.52 19.13 -4.77
CA ASN A 221 -4.19 18.81 -5.25
C ASN A 221 -4.15 17.44 -5.97
N MET A 222 -3.69 17.45 -7.22
CA MET A 222 -3.61 16.27 -8.08
C MET A 222 -2.71 15.16 -7.52
N HIS A 223 -1.56 15.49 -6.93
CA HIS A 223 -0.62 14.48 -6.42
C HIS A 223 -1.21 13.75 -5.22
N VAL A 224 -1.87 14.49 -4.32
CA VAL A 224 -2.58 13.93 -3.15
C VAL A 224 -3.71 13.00 -3.60
N SER A 225 -4.58 13.47 -4.50
CA SER A 225 -5.70 12.66 -5.00
C SER A 225 -5.23 11.42 -5.77
N MET A 226 -4.19 11.53 -6.62
CA MET A 226 -3.62 10.38 -7.31
C MET A 226 -2.99 9.38 -6.34
N ARG A 227 -2.26 9.85 -5.33
CA ARG A 227 -1.69 8.99 -4.30
C ARG A 227 -2.79 8.20 -3.59
N ALA A 228 -3.89 8.86 -3.21
CA ALA A 228 -5.04 8.22 -2.58
C ALA A 228 -5.71 7.16 -3.48
N ILE A 229 -5.89 7.45 -4.77
CA ILE A 229 -6.48 6.51 -5.75
C ILE A 229 -5.58 5.28 -5.95
N ILE A 230 -4.27 5.49 -6.07
CA ILE A 230 -3.30 4.39 -6.16
C ILE A 230 -3.36 3.54 -4.89
N SER A 231 -3.40 4.19 -3.72
CA SER A 231 -3.52 3.51 -2.43
C SER A 231 -4.82 2.73 -2.23
N LEU A 232 -5.93 3.20 -2.81
CA LEU A 232 -7.22 2.54 -2.72
C LEU A 232 -7.24 1.20 -3.46
N THR A 233 -6.50 1.09 -4.57
CA THR A 233 -6.53 -0.09 -5.46
C THR A 233 -6.14 -1.42 -4.76
N PRO A 234 -4.99 -1.53 -4.06
CA PRO A 234 -4.65 -2.77 -3.34
C PRO A 234 -5.61 -3.06 -2.18
N ILE A 235 -6.16 -2.03 -1.53
CA ILE A 235 -7.15 -2.18 -0.44
C ILE A 235 -8.44 -2.82 -0.98
N LEU A 236 -8.94 -2.33 -2.13
CA LEU A 236 -10.12 -2.89 -2.80
C LEU A 236 -9.89 -4.35 -3.16
N GLN A 237 -8.71 -4.69 -3.68
CA GLN A 237 -8.37 -6.06 -4.05
C GLN A 237 -8.31 -6.99 -2.82
N GLN A 238 -7.61 -6.56 -1.77
CA GLN A 238 -7.38 -7.37 -0.57
C GLN A 238 -8.67 -7.67 0.20
N TYR A 239 -9.59 -6.71 0.25
CA TYR A 239 -10.80 -6.80 1.08
C TYR A 239 -12.10 -6.89 0.27
N HIS A 240 -12.03 -7.22 -1.02
CA HIS A 240 -13.20 -7.29 -1.92
C HIS A 240 -14.35 -8.12 -1.33
N SER A 241 -14.06 -9.27 -0.69
CA SER A 241 -15.07 -10.17 -0.14
C SER A 241 -15.85 -9.54 1.03
N ARG A 242 -15.30 -8.51 1.68
CA ARG A 242 -15.89 -7.85 2.84
C ARG A 242 -16.69 -6.59 2.47
N TRP A 243 -16.56 -6.08 1.25
CA TRP A 243 -17.12 -4.77 0.86
C TRP A 243 -18.64 -4.70 1.00
N HIS A 244 -19.35 -5.79 0.69
CA HIS A 244 -20.80 -5.91 0.84
C HIS A 244 -21.26 -5.71 2.29
N LEU A 245 -20.40 -6.03 3.26
CA LEU A 245 -20.73 -5.88 4.68
C LEU A 245 -20.77 -4.42 5.09
N TYR A 246 -20.17 -3.47 4.35
CA TYR A 246 -20.04 -2.06 4.71
C TYR A 246 -20.75 -1.14 3.69
N PRO A 247 -22.08 -0.97 3.80
CA PRO A 247 -22.85 -0.10 2.90
C PRO A 247 -22.30 1.33 2.84
N GLU A 248 -21.76 1.84 3.96
CA GLU A 248 -21.15 3.17 4.02
C GLU A 248 -20.00 3.35 3.01
N LEU A 249 -19.19 2.31 2.77
CA LEU A 249 -18.11 2.34 1.78
C LEU A 249 -18.67 2.29 0.35
N ASN A 250 -19.70 1.47 0.11
CA ASN A 250 -20.34 1.36 -1.20
C ASN A 250 -21.00 2.66 -1.60
N SER A 251 -21.73 3.31 -0.70
CA SER A 251 -22.36 4.60 -0.95
C SER A 251 -21.31 5.66 -1.27
N ARG A 252 -20.20 5.74 -0.52
CA ARG A 252 -19.15 6.72 -0.77
C ARG A 252 -18.42 6.46 -2.09
N LEU A 253 -18.10 5.20 -2.39
CA LEU A 253 -17.45 4.82 -3.65
C LEU A 253 -18.37 5.06 -4.86
N SER A 254 -19.67 4.81 -4.72
CA SER A 254 -20.66 5.09 -5.76
C SER A 254 -20.70 6.59 -6.09
N LEU A 255 -20.74 7.46 -5.07
CA LEU A 255 -20.70 8.91 -5.27
C LEU A 255 -19.43 9.35 -6.00
N LEU A 256 -18.27 8.80 -5.64
CA LEU A 256 -17.01 9.10 -6.34
C LEU A 256 -17.01 8.57 -7.78
N SER A 257 -17.68 7.43 -8.04
CA SER A 257 -17.72 6.83 -9.37
C SER A 257 -18.51 7.66 -10.39
N ASP A 258 -19.41 8.53 -9.92
CA ASP A 258 -20.12 9.50 -10.76
C ASP A 258 -19.17 10.57 -11.32
N GLU A 259 -18.06 10.85 -10.62
CA GLU A 259 -17.01 11.75 -11.10
C GLU A 259 -16.19 11.07 -12.21
N SER A 260 -16.28 11.62 -13.44
CA SER A 260 -15.61 11.08 -14.63
C SER A 260 -14.09 10.96 -14.45
N TYR A 261 -13.51 11.90 -13.71
CA TYR A 261 -12.09 11.98 -13.45
C TYR A 261 -11.60 10.87 -12.53
N PHE A 262 -12.28 10.68 -11.39
CA PHE A 262 -11.98 9.60 -10.44
C PHE A 262 -12.06 8.24 -11.14
N ARG A 263 -13.15 7.98 -11.87
CA ARG A 263 -13.34 6.72 -12.60
C ARG A 263 -12.21 6.44 -13.59
N ARG A 264 -11.82 7.43 -14.40
CA ARG A 264 -10.72 7.30 -15.37
C ARG A 264 -9.40 6.99 -14.67
N ARG A 265 -9.07 7.70 -13.60
CA ARG A 265 -7.81 7.53 -12.85
C ARG A 265 -7.75 6.19 -12.15
N LEU A 266 -8.84 5.75 -11.53
CA LEU A 266 -8.92 4.45 -10.88
C LEU A 266 -8.74 3.32 -11.90
N LEU A 267 -9.38 3.41 -13.08
CA LEU A 267 -9.18 2.46 -14.17
C LEU A 267 -7.72 2.39 -14.62
N ILE A 268 -7.08 3.54 -14.82
CA ILE A 268 -5.64 3.60 -15.17
C ILE A 268 -4.80 2.94 -14.06
N ALA A 269 -5.04 3.27 -12.79
CA ALA A 269 -4.32 2.67 -11.67
C ALA A 269 -4.46 1.13 -11.66
N ILE A 270 -5.68 0.61 -11.84
CA ILE A 270 -5.93 -0.82 -11.92
C ILE A 270 -5.18 -1.47 -13.10
N ILE A 271 -5.20 -0.85 -14.29
CA ILE A 271 -4.48 -1.35 -15.45
C ILE A 271 -2.98 -1.43 -15.16
N GLN A 272 -2.39 -0.38 -14.57
CA GLN A 272 -0.96 -0.38 -14.20
C GLN A 272 -0.64 -1.47 -13.17
N PHE A 273 -1.51 -1.72 -12.18
CA PHE A 273 -1.34 -2.81 -11.22
C PHE A 273 -1.40 -4.19 -11.88
N ILE A 274 -2.25 -4.37 -12.91
CA ILE A 274 -2.32 -5.63 -13.65
C ILE A 274 -1.04 -5.83 -14.46
N GLN A 275 -0.60 -4.81 -15.20
CA GLN A 275 0.64 -4.84 -15.98
C GLN A 275 1.88 -5.06 -15.09
N SER A 276 1.92 -4.48 -13.90
CA SER A 276 3.03 -4.68 -12.95
C SER A 276 3.13 -6.12 -12.45
N ARG A 277 2.02 -6.89 -12.42
CA ARG A 277 2.07 -8.33 -12.08
C ARG A 277 2.64 -9.18 -13.19
N GLU A 278 2.48 -8.75 -14.44
CA GLU A 278 3.08 -9.42 -15.60
C GLU A 278 4.56 -9.05 -15.77
N THR A 279 4.99 -7.95 -15.15
CA THR A 279 6.38 -7.48 -15.17
C THR A 279 7.35 -8.56 -14.72
N GLU A 280 7.12 -9.33 -13.66
CA GLU A 280 8.10 -10.37 -13.25
C GLU A 280 8.34 -11.44 -14.32
N LYS A 281 7.28 -11.85 -15.05
CA LYS A 281 7.41 -12.78 -16.18
C LYS A 281 8.13 -12.14 -17.36
N ILE A 282 7.81 -10.87 -17.64
CA ILE A 282 8.42 -10.08 -18.71
C ILE A 282 9.90 -9.82 -18.40
N THR A 283 10.24 -9.40 -17.18
CA THR A 283 11.59 -9.21 -16.67
C THR A 283 12.39 -10.50 -16.75
N LYS A 284 11.83 -11.63 -16.32
CA LYS A 284 12.50 -12.93 -16.43
C LYS A 284 12.83 -13.26 -17.89
N LYS A 285 11.87 -13.11 -18.80
CA LYS A 285 12.06 -13.30 -20.23
C LYS A 285 13.12 -12.33 -20.80
N LEU A 286 13.11 -11.08 -20.37
CA LEU A 286 14.09 -10.06 -20.76
C LEU A 286 15.51 -10.40 -20.29
N THR A 287 15.68 -10.79 -19.02
CA THR A 287 16.99 -11.06 -18.43
C THR A 287 17.58 -12.42 -18.81
N GLU A 288 16.73 -13.43 -19.00
CA GLU A 288 17.18 -14.81 -19.26
C GLU A 288 17.26 -15.14 -20.75
N GLU A 289 16.45 -14.49 -21.60
CA GLU A 289 16.41 -14.76 -23.04
C GLU A 289 16.93 -13.58 -23.87
N ILE A 290 16.28 -12.40 -23.75
CA ILE A 290 16.47 -11.29 -24.70
C ILE A 290 17.84 -10.61 -24.53
N LEU A 291 18.18 -10.17 -23.31
CA LEU A 291 19.44 -9.46 -23.03
C LEU A 291 20.70 -10.32 -23.28
N PRO A 292 20.78 -11.61 -22.88
CA PRO A 292 21.93 -12.45 -23.17
C PRO A 292 22.15 -12.69 -24.67
N GLU A 293 21.08 -12.85 -25.45
CA GLU A 293 21.17 -12.98 -26.91
C GLU A 293 21.65 -11.68 -27.56
N MET A 294 21.17 -10.54 -27.10
CA MET A 294 21.65 -9.23 -27.54
C MET A 294 23.12 -8.96 -27.15
N MET A 295 23.56 -9.40 -25.97
CA MET A 295 24.95 -9.24 -25.53
C MET A 295 25.93 -10.07 -26.37
N LYS A 296 25.51 -11.23 -26.90
CA LYS A 296 26.33 -12.03 -27.85
C LYS A 296 26.61 -11.26 -29.15
N LEU A 297 25.82 -10.24 -29.47
CA LEU A 297 25.98 -9.37 -30.66
C LEU A 297 26.75 -8.08 -30.40
N SER A 298 27.05 -7.74 -29.13
CA SER A 298 27.89 -6.59 -28.76
C SER A 298 29.22 -6.51 -29.54
N PRO A 299 29.93 -7.61 -29.84
CA PRO A 299 31.15 -7.56 -30.66
C PRO A 299 30.91 -7.21 -32.14
N ILE A 300 29.72 -7.50 -32.67
CA ILE A 300 29.34 -7.32 -34.08
C ILE A 300 28.80 -5.90 -34.30
N ILE A 301 28.03 -5.39 -33.33
CA ILE A 301 27.34 -4.09 -33.37
C ILE A 301 28.22 -2.95 -32.80
N GLY A 302 29.08 -3.25 -31.83
CA GLY A 302 29.90 -2.28 -31.08
C GLY A 302 30.96 -1.53 -31.89
N LYS A 303 31.16 -1.87 -33.17
CA LYS A 303 32.00 -1.08 -34.09
C LYS A 303 31.25 -0.01 -34.88
N LYS A 304 29.91 0.01 -34.87
CA LYS A 304 29.13 0.90 -35.75
C LYS A 304 27.94 1.63 -35.10
N ILE A 305 27.43 1.20 -33.93
CA ILE A 305 26.20 1.76 -33.35
C ILE A 305 26.37 1.97 -31.84
N LYS A 306 25.94 3.13 -31.31
CA LYS A 306 25.88 3.39 -29.86
C LYS A 306 24.60 2.78 -29.29
N MET A 307 24.73 1.99 -28.23
CA MET A 307 23.61 1.29 -27.57
C MET A 307 22.48 2.25 -27.13
N ASP A 308 22.82 3.48 -26.78
CA ASP A 308 21.87 4.51 -26.34
C ASP A 308 20.95 5.01 -27.47
N GLU A 309 21.44 5.07 -28.72
CA GLU A 309 20.60 5.38 -29.90
C GLU A 309 19.65 4.24 -30.22
N TRP A 310 19.93 3.03 -29.73
CA TRP A 310 19.22 1.80 -30.04
C TRP A 310 18.09 1.49 -29.03
N MET A 311 18.22 1.91 -27.78
CA MET A 311 17.20 1.77 -26.72
C MET A 311 16.27 2.99 -26.54
N GLY A 312 16.30 3.95 -27.47
CA GLY A 312 15.44 5.14 -27.44
C GLY A 312 13.98 4.86 -27.79
N GLU A 313 13.08 5.81 -27.48
CA GLU A 313 11.62 5.70 -27.66
C GLU A 313 11.13 5.61 -29.11
N THR A 314 12.00 5.92 -30.08
CA THR A 314 11.69 5.78 -31.51
C THR A 314 11.88 4.33 -31.91
N GLY A 315 10.77 3.62 -32.13
CA GLY A 315 10.77 2.22 -32.58
C GLY A 315 11.59 1.97 -33.85
N MET A 316 11.77 0.69 -34.19
CA MET A 316 12.63 0.21 -35.29
C MET A 316 12.24 0.69 -36.69
N ASP A 317 11.03 1.25 -36.86
CA ASP A 317 10.46 1.62 -38.16
C ASP A 317 11.23 2.73 -38.90
N ASP A 318 12.09 3.49 -38.20
CA ASP A 318 12.81 4.64 -38.77
C ASP A 318 14.30 4.37 -39.04
N LYS A 319 14.73 3.11 -39.07
CA LYS A 319 16.16 2.74 -39.13
C LYS A 319 16.59 2.01 -40.41
N ASN A 320 17.82 2.31 -40.82
CA ASN A 320 18.51 1.96 -42.08
C ASN A 320 18.31 0.48 -42.54
N PRO A 321 17.92 0.21 -43.81
CA PRO A 321 17.68 -1.14 -44.37
C PRO A 321 18.84 -2.14 -44.22
N GLU A 322 20.08 -1.65 -44.12
CA GLU A 322 21.26 -2.51 -43.88
C GLU A 322 21.26 -3.13 -42.47
N TRP A 323 20.65 -2.46 -41.48
CA TRP A 323 20.57 -2.97 -40.11
C TRP A 323 19.57 -4.11 -40.01
N GLN A 324 18.43 -3.98 -40.69
CA GLN A 324 17.39 -5.02 -40.76
C GLN A 324 17.96 -6.34 -41.28
N LYS A 325 18.77 -6.30 -42.35
CA LYS A 325 19.43 -7.52 -42.87
C LYS A 325 20.40 -8.17 -41.89
N ILE A 326 21.19 -7.38 -41.16
CA ILE A 326 22.14 -7.90 -40.16
C ILE A 326 21.39 -8.54 -38.97
N LEU A 327 20.24 -7.99 -38.62
CA LEU A 327 19.39 -8.49 -37.53
C LEU A 327 18.63 -9.76 -37.94
N ASP A 328 18.15 -9.82 -39.18
CA ASP A 328 17.50 -10.99 -39.77
C ASP A 328 18.47 -12.17 -39.90
N ASP A 329 19.69 -11.92 -40.39
CA ASP A 329 20.76 -12.93 -40.49
C ASP A 329 21.20 -13.45 -39.10
N ALA A 330 21.04 -12.64 -38.06
CA ALA A 330 21.31 -13.00 -36.66
C ALA A 330 20.12 -13.68 -35.95
N GLY A 331 18.93 -13.73 -36.58
CA GLY A 331 17.73 -14.39 -36.04
C GLY A 331 17.12 -13.70 -34.82
N ILE A 332 17.35 -12.40 -34.63
CA ILE A 332 16.94 -11.64 -33.43
C ILE A 332 15.87 -10.59 -33.68
N THR A 333 15.47 -10.36 -34.93
CA THR A 333 14.44 -9.38 -35.32
C THR A 333 13.15 -9.56 -34.52
N ASP A 334 12.66 -10.80 -34.41
CA ASP A 334 11.46 -11.13 -33.63
C ASP A 334 11.58 -10.78 -32.15
N LYS A 335 12.77 -10.98 -31.55
CA LYS A 335 13.04 -10.66 -30.13
C LYS A 335 13.14 -9.16 -29.88
N LEU A 336 13.58 -8.40 -30.88
CA LEU A 336 13.67 -6.94 -30.82
C LEU A 336 12.33 -6.26 -31.04
N GLU A 337 11.53 -6.78 -31.95
CA GLU A 337 10.15 -6.37 -32.12
C GLU A 337 9.35 -6.69 -30.84
N GLU A 338 9.57 -7.87 -30.26
CA GLU A 338 9.01 -8.25 -28.96
C GLU A 338 9.45 -7.29 -27.84
N PHE A 339 10.74 -6.94 -27.74
CA PHE A 339 11.26 -5.97 -26.77
C PHE A 339 10.62 -4.58 -26.94
N SER A 340 10.56 -4.07 -28.18
CA SER A 340 9.96 -2.77 -28.50
C SER A 340 8.48 -2.75 -28.19
N ASN A 341 7.76 -3.83 -28.51
CA ASN A 341 6.34 -3.97 -28.20
C ASN A 341 6.09 -4.01 -26.69
N LEU A 342 6.94 -4.69 -25.91
CA LEU A 342 6.85 -4.70 -24.46
C LEU A 342 7.06 -3.29 -23.87
N GLN A 343 8.04 -2.54 -24.39
CA GLN A 343 8.27 -1.14 -23.98
C GLN A 343 7.09 -0.24 -24.33
N LEU A 344 6.54 -0.36 -25.55
CA LEU A 344 5.35 0.39 -26.00
C LEU A 344 4.08 0.05 -25.20
N GLN A 345 3.95 -1.19 -24.75
CA GLN A 345 2.85 -1.63 -23.87
C GLN A 345 2.99 -1.12 -22.43
N GLY A 346 4.10 -0.44 -22.10
CA GLY A 346 4.37 0.09 -20.77
C GLY A 346 4.89 -0.96 -19.79
N ALA A 347 5.41 -2.09 -20.28
CA ALA A 347 6.08 -3.05 -19.42
C ALA A 347 7.34 -2.43 -18.82
N ASP A 348 7.61 -2.69 -17.53
CA ASP A 348 8.81 -2.20 -16.86
C ASP A 348 10.03 -3.02 -17.30
N VAL A 349 10.60 -2.62 -18.43
CA VAL A 349 11.77 -3.24 -19.07
C VAL A 349 13.05 -2.99 -18.26
N PHE A 350 13.06 -1.93 -17.42
CA PHE A 350 14.18 -1.53 -16.56
C PHE A 350 14.11 -2.14 -15.15
N HIS A 351 13.07 -2.91 -14.83
CA HIS A 351 12.88 -3.54 -13.52
C HIS A 351 14.12 -4.30 -13.04
N SER A 352 14.81 -5.00 -13.96
CA SER A 352 16.03 -5.76 -13.66
C SER A 352 17.21 -4.86 -13.28
N THR A 353 17.33 -3.68 -13.89
CA THR A 353 18.34 -2.67 -13.56
C THR A 353 18.09 -2.08 -12.18
N PHE A 354 16.83 -1.80 -11.84
CA PHE A 354 16.44 -1.30 -10.51
C PHE A 354 16.48 -2.36 -9.42
N SER A 355 16.31 -3.66 -9.75
CA SER A 355 16.34 -4.73 -8.75
C SER A 355 17.66 -4.78 -7.98
N ASN A 356 18.79 -4.47 -8.63
CA ASN A 356 20.09 -4.38 -7.96
C ASN A 356 20.19 -3.14 -7.05
N LEU A 357 19.49 -2.05 -7.38
CA LEU A 357 19.47 -0.83 -6.57
C LEU A 357 18.71 -1.01 -5.25
N LYS A 358 17.81 -2.01 -5.15
CA LYS A 358 17.10 -2.34 -3.91
C LYS A 358 18.02 -2.74 -2.75
N SER A 359 19.28 -3.08 -3.04
CA SER A 359 20.31 -3.40 -2.04
C SER A 359 20.97 -2.18 -1.40
N TYR A 360 20.72 -0.98 -1.91
CA TYR A 360 21.33 0.23 -1.36
C TYR A 360 20.73 0.59 0.01
N PRO A 361 21.53 1.13 0.95
CA PRO A 361 21.06 1.46 2.29
C PRO A 361 19.82 2.35 2.36
N PHE A 362 19.64 3.22 1.36
CA PHE A 362 18.44 4.05 1.23
C PHE A 362 17.14 3.23 1.23
N PHE A 363 17.13 2.07 0.56
CA PHE A 363 15.94 1.22 0.44
C PHE A 363 15.77 0.23 1.61
N ASN A 364 16.69 0.22 2.57
CA ASN A 364 16.50 -0.52 3.81
C ASN A 364 15.41 0.12 4.69
N GLU A 365 15.17 1.42 4.52
CA GLU A 365 14.06 2.11 5.15
C GLU A 365 12.79 1.99 4.31
N MET A 366 11.72 1.44 4.91
CA MET A 366 10.45 1.21 4.21
C MET A 366 9.81 2.51 3.75
N SER A 367 9.86 3.57 4.56
CA SER A 367 9.30 4.88 4.23
C SER A 367 9.90 5.45 2.94
N ASN A 368 11.18 5.18 2.66
CA ASN A 368 11.88 5.71 1.49
C ASN A 368 11.33 5.18 0.16
N TRP A 369 10.64 4.04 0.16
CA TRP A 369 9.96 3.51 -1.03
C TRP A 369 8.74 4.34 -1.47
N PHE A 370 8.25 5.21 -0.60
CA PHE A 370 7.06 6.02 -0.83
C PHE A 370 7.36 7.49 -1.05
N LEU A 371 8.64 7.90 -0.92
CA LEU A 371 9.06 9.26 -1.18
C LEU A 371 8.69 9.67 -2.62
N PRO A 372 8.01 10.81 -2.80
CA PRO A 372 7.81 11.37 -4.12
C PRO A 372 9.16 11.70 -4.78
N PHE A 373 9.24 11.48 -6.10
CA PHE A 373 10.39 11.95 -6.86
C PHE A 373 10.28 13.47 -7.03
N SER A 374 11.07 14.22 -6.28
CA SER A 374 11.31 15.64 -6.53
C SER A 374 12.61 15.77 -7.33
N LEU A 375 12.51 16.33 -8.55
CA LEU A 375 13.65 16.62 -9.42
C LEU A 375 14.47 17.81 -8.92
#